data_AF-A0A0Q6LTY2-F1
#
_entry.id   AF-A0A0Q6LTY2-F1
#
_cell.length_a   1.000
_cell.length_b   1.000
_cell.length_c   1.000
_cell.angle_alpha   90.00
_cell.angle_beta   90.00
_cell.angle_gamma   90.00
#
_symmetry.space_group_name_H-M   'P 1'
#
loop_
_entity.id
_entity.type
_entity.pdbx_description
1 polymer ?
#
loop_
_entity_poly.entity_id
_entity_poly.type
_entity_poly.pdbx_seq_one_letter_code
_entity_poly.pdbx_strand_id
1 'polypeptide(L)'
;MLGNALKLAAIAAVLFVGYKGLEVYSALKFADHLNACTSSQQLCQLATRQASAAEIGTAMRETFACVKQKQSWFEPLFFPINKQLSDPPAGSVDYRQLDGLCKR
;
A
#
# COMPACT_ATOMS: atom_id res chain seq x y z
N MET A 1 -18.06 -33.83 24.42
CA MET A 1 -17.90 -32.38 24.13
C MET A 1 -16.45 -31.99 23.84
N LEU A 2 -15.46 -32.49 24.60
CA LEU A 2 -14.04 -32.13 24.45
C LEU A 2 -13.45 -32.36 23.03
N GLY A 3 -13.77 -33.50 22.40
CA GLY A 3 -13.26 -33.82 21.05
C GLY A 3 -13.80 -32.90 19.94
N ASN A 4 -15.02 -32.37 20.08
CA ASN A 4 -15.58 -31.42 19.11
C ASN A 4 -14.97 -30.03 19.30
N ALA A 5 -14.71 -29.62 20.54
CA ALA A 5 -14.01 -28.36 20.84
C ALA A 5 -12.59 -28.35 20.26
N LEU A 6 -11.87 -29.47 20.34
CA LEU A 6 -10.52 -29.62 19.78
C LEU A 6 -10.50 -29.53 18.25
N LYS A 7 -11.49 -30.14 17.57
CA LYS A 7 -11.66 -30.01 16.12
C LYS A 7 -11.96 -28.57 15.70
N LEU A 8 -12.84 -27.88 16.43
CA LEU A 8 -13.16 -26.48 16.17
C LEU A 8 -11.94 -25.57 16.40
N ALA A 9 -11.17 -25.81 17.46
CA ALA A 9 -9.94 -25.06 17.73
C ALA A 9 -8.88 -25.28 16.63
N ALA A 10 -8.71 -26.52 16.15
CA ALA A 10 -7.80 -26.81 15.05
C ALA A 10 -8.23 -26.12 13.74
N ILE A 11 -9.52 -26.14 13.41
CA ILE A 11 -10.06 -25.43 12.23
C ILE A 11 -9.85 -23.93 12.37
N ALA A 12 -10.15 -23.35 13.55
CA ALA A 12 -9.94 -21.94 13.82
C ALA A 12 -8.46 -21.55 13.71
N ALA A 13 -7.54 -22.38 14.19
CA ALA A 13 -6.10 -22.14 14.08
C ALA A 13 -5.64 -22.15 12.62
N VAL A 14 -6.08 -23.11 11.81
CA VAL A 14 -5.76 -23.17 10.38
C VAL A 14 -6.31 -21.95 9.64
N LEU A 15 -7.56 -21.56 9.92
CA LEU A 15 -8.15 -20.35 9.34
C LEU A 15 -7.39 -19.08 9.76
N PHE A 16 -6.96 -18.99 11.02
CA PHE A 16 -6.19 -17.86 11.51
C PHE A 16 -4.82 -17.76 10.83
N VAL A 17 -4.10 -18.87 10.71
CA VAL A 17 -2.81 -18.91 10.00
C VAL A 17 -2.98 -18.57 8.53
N GLY A 18 -4.03 -19.11 7.88
CA GLY A 18 -4.35 -18.77 6.49
C GLY A 18 -4.67 -17.28 6.31
N TYR A 19 -5.47 -16.71 7.21
CA TYR A 19 -5.80 -15.28 7.22
C TYR A 19 -4.54 -14.41 7.38
N LYS A 20 -3.66 -14.74 8.34
CA LYS A 20 -2.40 -14.02 8.53
C LYS A 20 -1.43 -14.18 7.37
N GLY A 21 -1.39 -15.36 6.74
CA GLY A 21 -0.62 -15.60 5.53
C GLY A 21 -1.08 -14.72 4.37
N LEU A 22 -2.40 -14.61 4.17
CA LEU A 22 -2.97 -13.73 3.14
C LEU A 22 -2.70 -12.26 3.43
N GLU A 23 -2.81 -11.83 4.69
CA GLU A 23 -2.49 -10.46 5.10
C GLU A 23 -1.03 -10.09 4.78
N VAL A 24 -0.07 -10.96 5.15
CA VAL A 24 1.36 -10.76 4.85
C VAL A 24 1.62 -10.79 3.35
N TYR A 25 1.01 -11.73 2.62
CA TYR A 25 1.14 -11.80 1.17
C TYR A 25 0.64 -10.51 0.49
N SER A 26 -0.54 -10.03 0.88
CA SER A 26 -1.11 -8.78 0.36
C SER A 26 -0.24 -7.58 0.70
N ALA A 27 0.38 -7.53 1.88
CA ALA A 27 1.33 -6.47 2.24
C ALA A 27 2.56 -6.46 1.33
N LEU A 28 3.17 -7.63 1.10
CA LEU A 28 4.33 -7.77 0.22
C LEU A 28 3.99 -7.41 -1.23
N LYS A 29 2.85 -7.89 -1.73
CA LYS A 29 2.38 -7.55 -3.08
C LYS A 29 2.05 -6.08 -3.23
N PHE A 30 1.47 -5.45 -2.22
CA PHE A 30 1.22 -4.02 -2.24
C PHE A 30 2.52 -3.20 -2.38
N ALA A 31 3.58 -3.59 -1.66
CA ALA A 31 4.89 -2.97 -1.81
C ALA A 31 5.50 -3.20 -3.21
N ASP A 32 5.38 -4.41 -3.76
CA ASP A 32 5.81 -4.71 -5.13
C ASP A 32 5.06 -3.86 -6.17
N HIS A 33 3.74 -3.74 -6.01
CA HIS A 33 2.91 -2.93 -6.90
C HIS A 33 3.25 -1.45 -6.78
N LEU A 34 3.50 -0.93 -5.57
CA LEU A 34 3.96 0.43 -5.36
C LEU A 34 5.29 0.67 -6.07
N ASN A 35 6.29 -0.20 -5.89
CA ASN A 35 7.58 -0.06 -6.56
C ASN A 35 7.46 -0.15 -8.08
N ALA A 36 6.57 -0.99 -8.61
CA ALA A 36 6.35 -1.11 -10.05
C ALA A 36 5.57 0.07 -10.65
N CYS A 37 4.73 0.72 -9.85
CA CYS A 37 3.89 1.84 -10.29
C CYS A 37 4.48 3.21 -9.98
N THR A 38 5.43 3.29 -9.05
CA THR A 38 6.10 4.52 -8.66
C THR A 38 7.36 4.69 -9.49
N SER A 39 7.43 5.74 -10.30
CA SER A 39 8.70 6.14 -10.89
C SER A 39 9.50 6.96 -9.87
N SER A 40 10.55 6.35 -9.31
CA SER A 40 11.51 7.03 -8.42
C SER A 40 12.03 8.32 -9.05
N GLN A 41 12.18 8.35 -10.38
CA GLN A 41 12.62 9.51 -11.15
C GLN A 41 11.61 10.65 -11.12
N GLN A 42 10.30 10.37 -11.25
CA GLN A 42 9.26 11.39 -11.19
C GLN A 42 9.11 11.97 -9.79
N LEU A 43 9.11 11.11 -8.76
CA LEU A 43 9.05 11.59 -7.37
C LEU A 43 10.27 12.43 -7.00
N CYS A 44 11.47 12.04 -7.44
CA CYS A 44 12.67 12.83 -7.18
C CYS A 44 12.71 14.14 -7.96
N GLN A 45 12.20 14.19 -9.19
CA GLN A 45 12.02 15.46 -9.91
C GLN A 45 11.00 16.37 -9.23
N LEU A 46 9.91 15.82 -8.69
CA LEU A 46 8.90 16.56 -7.92
C LEU A 46 9.47 17.09 -6.60
N ALA A 47 10.24 16.28 -5.88
CA ALA A 47 10.88 16.67 -4.63
C ALA A 47 11.94 17.76 -4.85
N THR A 48 12.85 17.57 -5.82
CA THR A 48 13.93 18.53 -6.12
C THR A 48 13.43 19.89 -6.59
N ARG A 49 12.30 19.96 -7.32
CA ARG A 49 11.70 21.23 -7.76
C ARG A 49 10.75 21.87 -6.73
N GLN A 50 10.61 21.27 -5.53
CA GLN A 50 9.61 21.67 -4.54
C GLN A 50 8.22 21.83 -5.19
N ALA A 51 7.84 20.83 -5.99
CA ALA A 51 6.59 20.84 -6.75
C ALA A 51 5.40 21.09 -5.81
N SER A 52 4.38 21.79 -6.27
CA SER A 52 3.24 22.12 -5.42
C SER A 52 2.54 20.86 -4.89
N ALA A 53 1.83 20.97 -3.76
CA ALA A 53 1.08 19.84 -3.20
C ALA A 53 0.06 19.25 -4.20
N ALA A 54 -0.42 20.05 -5.17
CA ALA A 54 -1.29 19.60 -6.25
C ALA A 54 -0.58 18.69 -7.28
N GLU A 55 0.69 18.95 -7.58
CA GLU A 55 1.50 18.12 -8.48
C GLU A 55 1.88 16.79 -7.82
N ILE A 56 2.22 16.82 -6.53
CA ILE A 56 2.45 15.60 -5.74
C ILE A 56 1.17 14.78 -5.63
N GLY A 57 0.03 15.44 -5.35
CA GLY A 57 -1.27 14.78 -5.31
C GLY A 57 -1.61 14.09 -6.64
N THR A 58 -1.32 14.74 -7.77
CA THR A 58 -1.49 14.15 -9.11
C THR A 58 -0.61 12.91 -9.31
N ALA A 59 0.68 13.00 -8.99
CA ALA A 59 1.60 11.86 -9.11
C ALA A 59 1.23 10.69 -8.19
N MET A 60 0.77 10.99 -6.96
CA MET A 60 0.27 9.97 -6.04
C MET A 60 -1.04 9.34 -6.56
N ARG A 61 -1.98 10.12 -7.11
CA ARG A 61 -3.19 9.58 -7.76
C ARG A 61 -2.84 8.60 -8.87
N GLU A 62 -1.92 8.97 -9.75
CA GLU A 62 -1.49 8.12 -10.86
C GLU A 62 -0.85 6.82 -10.36
N THR A 63 0.04 6.94 -9.38
CA THR A 63 0.69 5.80 -8.74
C THR A 63 -0.34 4.85 -8.12
N PHE A 64 -1.24 5.36 -7.28
CA PHE A 64 -2.25 4.55 -6.61
C PHE A 64 -3.32 4.01 -7.58
N ALA A 65 -3.63 4.72 -8.67
CA ALA A 65 -4.47 4.19 -9.74
C ALA A 65 -3.81 2.98 -10.42
N CYS A 66 -2.51 3.06 -10.70
CA CYS A 66 -1.74 1.93 -11.22
C CYS A 66 -1.71 0.75 -10.24
N VAL A 67 -1.46 1.00 -8.95
CA VAL A 67 -1.46 -0.05 -7.92
C VAL A 67 -2.82 -0.73 -7.85
N LYS A 68 -3.91 0.04 -7.86
CA LYS A 68 -5.28 -0.49 -7.86
C LYS A 68 -5.56 -1.41 -9.05
N GLN A 69 -4.99 -1.12 -10.23
CA GLN A 69 -5.14 -1.98 -11.41
C GLN A 69 -4.33 -3.27 -11.31
N LYS A 70 -3.22 -3.28 -10.58
CA LYS A 70 -2.38 -4.46 -10.39
C LYS A 70 -2.82 -5.35 -9.23
N GLN A 71 -3.59 -4.80 -8.27
CA GLN A 71 -4.09 -5.56 -7.13
C GLN A 71 -5.03 -6.69 -7.57
N SER A 72 -4.84 -7.87 -6.97
CA SER A 72 -5.76 -9.01 -7.13
C SER A 72 -7.07 -8.76 -6.39
N TRP A 73 -8.14 -9.48 -6.74
CA TRP A 73 -9.48 -9.25 -6.18
C TRP A 73 -9.57 -9.32 -4.63
N PHE A 74 -8.68 -10.07 -3.97
CA PHE A 74 -8.69 -10.25 -2.51
C PHE A 74 -7.72 -9.30 -1.78
N GLU A 75 -6.73 -8.72 -2.45
CA GLU A 75 -5.72 -7.87 -1.81
C GLU A 75 -6.32 -6.57 -1.23
N PRO A 76 -7.31 -5.91 -1.86
CA PRO A 76 -8.00 -4.76 -1.29
C PRO A 76 -8.76 -5.05 0.02
N LEU A 77 -9.05 -6.31 0.34
CA LEU A 77 -9.68 -6.68 1.61
C LEU A 77 -8.72 -6.47 2.80
N PHE A 78 -7.41 -6.61 2.56
CA PHE A 78 -6.38 -6.44 3.57
C PHE A 78 -5.72 -5.05 3.49
N PHE A 79 -5.48 -4.56 2.28
CA PHE A 79 -4.84 -3.26 2.03
C PHE A 79 -5.66 -2.41 1.06
N PRO A 80 -6.74 -1.77 1.54
CA PRO A 80 -7.57 -0.91 0.72
C PRO A 80 -6.87 0.42 0.42
N ILE A 81 -6.80 0.78 -0.86
CA ILE A 81 -6.38 2.12 -1.29
C ILE A 81 -7.58 3.05 -1.08
N ASN A 82 -7.57 3.78 0.02
CA ASN A 82 -8.61 4.75 0.33
C ASN A 82 -8.42 6.04 -0.46
N LYS A 83 -9.49 6.83 -0.59
CA LYS A 83 -9.46 8.09 -1.35
C LYS A 83 -8.46 9.11 -0.79
N GLN A 84 -8.16 9.05 0.50
CA GLN A 84 -7.20 9.93 1.18
C GLN A 84 -5.74 9.64 0.79
N LEU A 85 -5.39 8.36 0.60
CA LEU A 85 -4.09 7.94 0.07
C LEU A 85 -3.94 8.36 -1.39
N SER A 86 -5.00 8.22 -2.19
CA SER A 86 -4.97 8.67 -3.58
C SER A 86 -4.99 10.19 -3.71
N ASP A 87 -5.63 10.93 -2.80
CA ASP A 87 -5.83 12.39 -2.92
C ASP A 87 -5.48 13.08 -1.60
N PRO A 88 -4.18 13.19 -1.26
CA PRO A 88 -3.75 13.78 -0.01
C PRO A 88 -4.10 15.28 0.02
N PRO A 89 -4.60 15.82 1.16
CA PRO A 89 -4.92 17.23 1.27
C PRO A 89 -3.68 18.10 1.05
N ALA A 90 -3.86 19.24 0.39
CA ALA A 90 -2.77 20.15 0.07
C ALA A 90 -1.99 20.55 1.35
N GLY A 91 -0.67 20.39 1.33
CA GLY A 91 0.21 20.71 2.45
C GLY A 91 0.43 19.58 3.47
N SER A 92 -0.12 18.39 3.26
CA SER A 92 0.07 17.23 4.17
C SER A 92 1.31 16.38 3.92
N VAL A 93 2.02 16.60 2.80
CA VAL A 93 3.23 15.84 2.45
C VAL A 93 4.46 16.63 2.89
N ASP A 94 5.19 16.10 3.89
CA ASP A 94 6.43 16.70 4.39
C ASP A 94 7.60 16.36 3.45
N TYR A 95 8.08 17.37 2.71
CA TYR A 95 9.20 17.27 1.77
C TYR A 95 10.50 16.75 2.39
N ARG A 96 10.69 16.91 3.72
CA ARG A 96 11.89 16.41 4.40
C ARG A 96 12.01 14.90 4.37
N GLN A 97 10.89 14.17 4.28
CA GLN A 97 10.91 12.71 4.17
C GLN A 97 11.23 12.23 2.75
N LEU A 98 10.84 13.00 1.73
CA LEU A 98 11.10 12.70 0.32
C LEU A 98 12.56 12.93 -0.06
N ASP A 99 13.21 13.96 0.49
CA ASP A 99 14.64 14.24 0.26
C ASP A 99 15.57 13.10 0.70
N GLY A 100 15.17 12.33 1.72
CA GLY A 100 15.91 11.15 2.18
C GLY A 100 15.85 9.95 1.23
N LEU A 101 14.79 9.85 0.42
CA LEU A 101 14.61 8.79 -0.58
C LEU A 101 15.39 9.04 -1.87
N CYS A 102 15.66 10.30 -2.20
CA CYS A 102 16.35 10.71 -3.44
C CYS A 102 17.87 10.84 -3.31
N LYS A 103 18.43 10.74 -2.10
CA LYS A 103 19.87 10.77 -1.83
C LYS A 103 20.52 9.38 -1.69
N ARG A 104 19.77 8.30 -1.93
CA ARG A 104 20.30 6.93 -1.95
C ARG A 104 20.61 6.48 -3.36
#